data_AF-A0A844EJU6-F1
#
_entry.id   AF-A0A844EJU6-F1
#
_cell.length_a   1.000
_cell.length_b   1.000
_cell.length_c   1.000
_cell.angle_alpha   90.00
_cell.angle_beta   90.00
_cell.angle_gamma   90.00
#
_symmetry.space_group_name_H-M   'P 1'
#
loop_
_entity.id
_entity.type
_entity.pdbx_description
1 polymer ?
#
loop_
_entity_poly.entity_id
_entity_poly.type
_entity_poly.pdbx_seq_one_letter_code
_entity_poly.pdbx_strand_id
1 'polypeptide(L)'
;MGSRHSSTILKTVLKSAFLLTLTGTAVLGSQNADVKVNAKSDSSLSSELNPVPASYGYFVDHYQENVKTNSTPDTNPAIALFNNTFLTYWNPTTSTKTNASLLQENLDKSIQISNGASQAEIDRSYLTDRRDLRYNLISGFGQYAPAFIKDTNAQTDFNAVPNAPLPAGSPYSSMKWADENATLGSAVKLVDIAEDSTWSGTGTPKAYIKFTRPYRQSDQVKVNPYLKNVMASAAANDYDFPSGHTTAAFETGETLAYLFPERYQQLITRSSEVGYDRVLAGRHSPLAVMGGRVIGTAMTAATLNDPDNKQLMSEAYQDTQKDLSKAQDKSAKDSFSDYQTNLKNYTYRLTYGFSPIGDTTKPMVVPKGAEVLLATRLPYLNATQRREVLYTTGLPSGYPMTDDTEGWGRLNLFKAANGFGEFLSDTTVNMDAKKGGFNAADTWKNNISGKGGLIKEGTGSLSLLGDNSFKGGTTIKAGTLVAENAHALGNGSLNLAGGQLTLSNKSVVVKGSYTQGSQATLKLNANSKLSVSGHAKLGGKVVVKNAKGLKSGVVILKSSKLSGKFAHHSLPKGWHLTYTKHNVKLVK
;
A
#
# COMPACT_ATOMS: atom_id res chain seq x y z
N MET A 1 5.84 -10.37 49.59
CA MET A 1 6.02 -9.37 50.67
C MET A 1 7.20 -8.50 50.24
N GLY A 2 6.97 -7.32 49.66
CA GLY A 2 7.11 -6.00 50.33
C GLY A 2 8.60 -5.64 50.48
N SER A 3 9.19 -4.57 49.95
CA SER A 3 8.72 -3.19 49.84
C SER A 3 9.57 -2.34 48.86
N ARG A 4 8.88 -1.38 48.24
CA ARG A 4 9.27 -0.17 47.48
C ARG A 4 10.62 0.50 47.82
N HIS A 5 11.26 1.06 46.79
CA HIS A 5 11.81 2.42 46.79
C HIS A 5 11.72 3.05 45.39
N SER A 6 11.41 4.35 45.36
CA SER A 6 11.16 5.22 44.18
C SER A 6 12.24 6.29 44.05
N SER A 7 12.62 6.66 42.82
CA SER A 7 12.92 8.04 42.34
C SER A 7 13.40 7.91 40.87
N THR A 8 12.71 8.34 39.80
CA THR A 8 12.37 9.71 39.33
C THR A 8 13.58 10.62 39.06
N ILE A 9 14.08 10.68 37.80
CA ILE A 9 14.78 11.84 37.23
C ILE A 9 14.40 12.01 35.72
N LEU A 10 13.88 13.22 35.42
CA LEU A 10 13.79 14.06 34.19
C LEU A 10 14.00 13.42 32.79
N LYS A 11 13.05 13.46 31.83
CA LYS A 11 12.51 14.59 31.03
C LYS A 11 13.56 15.57 30.48
N THR A 12 13.75 15.60 29.13
CA THR A 12 13.55 16.77 28.22
C THR A 12 14.12 16.44 26.83
N VAL A 13 13.29 16.39 25.78
CA VAL A 13 13.67 16.77 24.39
C VAL A 13 12.49 17.50 23.76
N LEU A 14 12.83 18.63 23.13
CA LEU A 14 12.00 19.76 22.74
C LEU A 14 10.92 19.45 21.69
N LYS A 15 9.74 20.06 21.89
CA LYS A 15 8.76 20.39 20.86
C LYS A 15 9.11 21.75 20.27
N SER A 16 9.31 21.83 18.95
CA SER A 16 9.32 23.11 18.23
C SER A 16 7.93 23.36 17.66
N ALA A 17 7.18 24.27 18.29
CA ALA A 17 5.95 24.85 17.76
C ALA A 17 6.21 26.32 17.45
N PHE A 18 6.04 26.69 16.19
CA PHE A 18 6.13 28.07 15.72
C PHE A 18 4.96 28.88 16.31
N LEU A 19 5.27 29.92 17.08
CA LEU A 19 4.34 30.96 17.51
C LEU A 19 4.34 32.07 16.45
N LEU A 20 3.16 32.40 15.90
CA LEU A 20 2.95 33.67 15.21
C LEU A 20 1.92 34.46 16.03
N THR A 21 2.38 35.49 16.71
CA THR A 21 1.56 36.47 17.42
C THR A 21 1.01 37.49 16.42
N LEU A 22 -0.33 37.57 16.30
CA LEU A 22 -1.01 38.76 15.77
C LEU A 22 -1.87 39.35 16.89
N THR A 23 -1.49 40.54 17.34
CA THR A 23 -2.32 41.42 18.16
C THR A 23 -3.30 42.16 17.24
N GLY A 24 -4.59 42.10 17.57
CA GLY A 24 -5.64 42.85 16.87
C GLY A 24 -6.88 42.95 17.73
N THR A 25 -7.11 44.13 18.29
CA THR A 25 -8.24 44.53 19.13
C THR A 25 -9.59 44.37 18.42
N ALA A 26 -10.61 43.97 19.18
CA ALA A 26 -11.96 43.70 18.73
C ALA A 26 -12.72 44.95 18.28
N VAL A 27 -13.51 44.81 17.20
CA VAL A 27 -14.73 45.61 16.95
C VAL A 27 -15.86 44.64 16.65
N LEU A 28 -16.93 44.73 17.44
CA LEU A 28 -18.18 44.00 17.28
C LEU A 28 -18.92 44.52 16.03
N GLY A 29 -19.21 43.62 15.10
CA GLY A 29 -20.06 43.89 13.94
C GLY A 29 -20.65 42.59 13.41
N SER A 30 -21.92 42.35 13.69
CA SER A 30 -22.69 41.23 13.17
C SER A 30 -22.82 41.32 11.65
N GLN A 31 -22.31 40.34 10.91
CA GLN A 31 -22.75 40.03 9.55
C GLN A 31 -22.35 38.59 9.17
N ASN A 32 -23.33 37.83 8.67
CA ASN A 32 -23.14 36.50 8.10
C ASN A 32 -22.19 36.60 6.90
N ALA A 33 -21.01 36.00 7.00
CA ALA A 33 -20.14 35.78 5.85
C ALA A 33 -20.03 34.28 5.59
N ASP A 34 -20.62 33.84 4.48
CA ASP A 34 -20.31 32.56 3.85
C ASP A 34 -18.80 32.48 3.64
N VAL A 35 -18.13 31.61 4.39
CA VAL A 35 -16.73 31.28 4.15
C VAL A 35 -16.68 30.43 2.89
N LYS A 36 -16.52 31.09 1.73
CA LYS A 36 -16.01 30.45 0.52
C LYS A 36 -14.59 29.97 0.81
N VAL A 37 -14.48 28.72 1.25
CA VAL A 37 -13.23 27.97 1.11
C VAL A 37 -13.00 27.85 -0.39
N ASN A 38 -11.93 28.44 -0.90
CA ASN A 38 -11.46 28.20 -2.26
C ASN A 38 -11.03 26.73 -2.34
N ALA A 39 -12.00 25.84 -2.58
CA ALA A 39 -11.73 24.51 -3.08
C ALA A 39 -10.98 24.71 -4.39
N LYS A 40 -9.73 24.24 -4.44
CA LYS A 40 -9.00 24.04 -5.69
C LYS A 40 -9.97 23.30 -6.63
N SER A 41 -10.35 23.91 -7.76
CA SER A 41 -11.21 23.26 -8.76
C SER A 41 -10.57 21.95 -9.22
N ASP A 42 -11.37 20.97 -9.66
CA ASP A 42 -10.87 19.67 -10.18
C ASP A 42 -9.71 19.82 -11.18
N SER A 43 -9.73 20.88 -11.99
CA SER A 43 -8.64 21.22 -12.94
C SER A 43 -7.27 21.44 -12.28
N SER A 44 -7.24 22.00 -11.06
CA SER A 44 -5.99 22.25 -10.32
C SER A 44 -5.46 21.00 -9.61
N LEU A 45 -6.34 20.06 -9.22
CA LEU A 45 -5.91 18.74 -8.74
C LEU A 45 -5.29 17.95 -9.91
N SER A 46 -5.95 17.93 -11.07
CA SER A 46 -5.41 17.25 -12.25
C SER A 46 -4.02 17.79 -12.61
N SER A 47 -3.81 19.12 -12.57
CA SER A 47 -2.49 19.70 -12.83
C SER A 47 -1.41 19.29 -11.82
N GLU A 48 -1.77 19.12 -10.55
CA GLU A 48 -0.84 18.71 -9.48
C GLU A 48 -0.44 17.23 -9.60
N LEU A 49 -1.33 16.42 -10.18
CA LEU A 49 -1.12 14.98 -10.35
C LEU A 49 -0.51 14.60 -11.71
N ASN A 50 -0.23 15.57 -12.59
CA ASN A 50 0.26 15.30 -13.94
C ASN A 50 1.55 14.44 -13.92
N PRO A 51 1.61 13.35 -14.72
CA PRO A 51 2.81 12.53 -14.81
C PRO A 51 3.93 13.31 -15.52
N VAL A 52 5.15 13.16 -15.02
CA VAL A 52 6.34 13.82 -15.60
C VAL A 52 7.07 12.83 -16.51
N PRO A 53 7.31 13.16 -17.79
CA PRO A 53 8.04 12.27 -18.70
C PRO A 53 9.54 12.27 -18.38
N ALA A 54 10.18 11.11 -18.54
CA ALA A 54 11.62 10.96 -18.56
C ALA A 54 12.19 11.28 -19.96
N SER A 55 13.51 11.11 -20.14
CA SER A 55 14.18 11.35 -21.43
C SER A 55 13.67 10.45 -22.56
N TYR A 56 13.13 9.28 -22.21
CA TYR A 56 12.50 8.32 -23.13
C TYR A 56 10.98 8.48 -23.22
N GLY A 57 10.39 9.54 -22.67
CA GLY A 57 8.94 9.66 -22.52
C GLY A 57 8.44 8.96 -21.26
N TYR A 58 7.40 8.12 -21.37
CA TYR A 58 6.84 7.37 -20.25
C TYR A 58 7.16 5.89 -20.37
N PHE A 59 7.52 5.24 -19.25
CA PHE A 59 7.95 3.84 -19.30
C PHE A 59 6.87 2.93 -19.89
N VAL A 60 5.62 3.15 -19.50
CA VAL A 60 4.47 2.37 -19.99
C VAL A 60 4.23 2.48 -21.49
N ASP A 61 4.71 3.54 -22.14
CA ASP A 61 4.57 3.73 -23.59
C ASP A 61 5.75 3.12 -24.37
N HIS A 62 6.89 2.89 -23.71
CA HIS A 62 8.15 2.49 -24.34
C HIS A 62 8.73 1.16 -23.81
N TYR A 63 8.07 0.47 -22.87
CA TYR A 63 8.60 -0.73 -22.21
C TYR A 63 9.06 -1.85 -23.18
N GLN A 64 8.43 -1.95 -24.35
CA GLN A 64 8.78 -2.91 -25.42
C GLN A 64 10.17 -2.66 -26.03
N GLU A 65 10.76 -1.49 -25.79
CA GLU A 65 12.13 -1.17 -26.18
C GLU A 65 13.17 -1.79 -25.23
N ASN A 66 12.75 -2.51 -24.18
CA ASN A 66 13.67 -3.32 -23.36
C ASN A 66 14.08 -4.60 -24.09
N VAL A 67 14.90 -4.44 -25.13
CA VAL A 67 15.39 -5.52 -25.98
C VAL A 67 16.91 -5.52 -26.05
N LYS A 68 17.50 -6.66 -26.43
CA LYS A 68 18.96 -6.81 -26.52
C LYS A 68 19.63 -5.85 -27.51
N THR A 69 18.91 -5.43 -28.56
CA THR A 69 19.41 -4.46 -29.55
C THR A 69 19.51 -3.05 -28.99
N ASN A 70 18.73 -2.74 -27.96
CA ASN A 70 18.69 -1.44 -27.30
C ASN A 70 19.51 -1.52 -26.02
N SER A 71 20.81 -1.26 -26.10
CA SER A 71 21.77 -1.60 -25.03
C SER A 71 22.30 -0.41 -24.24
N THR A 72 21.75 0.78 -24.45
CA THR A 72 22.17 2.03 -23.78
C THR A 72 20.97 2.76 -23.16
N PRO A 73 21.17 3.67 -22.19
CA PRO A 73 20.11 4.49 -21.63
C PRO A 73 19.34 5.29 -22.68
N ASP A 74 20.00 5.77 -23.74
CA ASP A 74 19.34 6.56 -24.78
C ASP A 74 18.35 5.74 -25.62
N THR A 75 18.51 4.42 -25.63
CA THR A 75 17.73 3.51 -26.48
C THR A 75 16.82 2.57 -25.69
N ASN A 76 17.02 2.46 -24.37
CA ASN A 76 16.35 1.46 -23.55
C ASN A 76 15.82 2.06 -22.24
N PRO A 77 14.49 2.14 -22.06
CA PRO A 77 13.89 2.75 -20.88
C PRO A 77 14.18 1.98 -19.59
N ALA A 78 14.39 0.66 -19.65
CA ALA A 78 14.77 -0.14 -18.49
C ALA A 78 16.18 0.17 -17.96
N ILE A 79 17.05 0.74 -18.81
CA ILE A 79 18.34 1.29 -18.39
C ILE A 79 18.16 2.73 -17.91
N ALA A 80 17.43 3.55 -18.68
CA ALA A 80 17.26 4.97 -18.39
C ALA A 80 16.44 5.29 -17.13
N LEU A 81 15.59 4.37 -16.65
CA LEU A 81 14.96 4.43 -15.32
C LEU A 81 15.98 4.76 -14.21
N PHE A 82 17.25 4.37 -14.41
CA PHE A 82 18.31 4.54 -13.42
C PHE A 82 19.23 5.75 -13.67
N ASN A 83 18.98 6.57 -14.69
CA ASN A 83 19.79 7.75 -15.04
C ASN A 83 19.98 8.71 -13.87
N ASN A 84 18.90 8.97 -13.13
CA ASN A 84 18.89 9.90 -11.99
C ASN A 84 19.05 9.19 -10.64
N THR A 85 19.33 7.89 -10.65
CA THR A 85 19.52 7.10 -9.43
C THR A 85 20.81 6.29 -9.51
N PHE A 86 20.77 4.99 -9.80
CA PHE A 86 21.93 4.11 -9.70
C PHE A 86 23.11 4.55 -10.57
N LEU A 87 22.84 5.08 -11.77
CA LEU A 87 23.88 5.57 -12.69
C LEU A 87 24.56 6.86 -12.22
N THR A 88 24.02 7.52 -11.20
CA THR A 88 24.69 8.65 -10.51
C THR A 88 25.65 8.17 -9.42
N TYR A 89 25.53 6.91 -8.96
CA TYR A 89 26.38 6.31 -7.92
C TYR A 89 27.52 5.47 -8.50
N TRP A 90 27.30 4.93 -9.70
CA TRP A 90 28.21 4.04 -10.41
C TRP A 90 28.27 4.38 -11.89
N ASN A 91 29.49 4.61 -12.41
CA ASN A 91 29.73 4.77 -13.83
C ASN A 91 30.08 3.41 -14.46
N PRO A 92 29.22 2.84 -15.32
CA PRO A 92 29.44 1.52 -15.90
C PRO A 92 30.52 1.48 -17.00
N THR A 93 30.79 2.61 -17.65
CA THR A 93 31.80 2.69 -18.73
C THR A 93 33.21 2.64 -18.16
N THR A 94 33.46 3.36 -17.07
CA THR A 94 34.77 3.44 -16.42
C THR A 94 34.91 2.56 -15.18
N SER A 95 33.86 1.81 -14.83
CA SER A 95 33.78 1.03 -13.58
C SER A 95 34.11 1.85 -12.32
N THR A 96 33.68 3.12 -12.29
CA THR A 96 34.01 4.07 -11.23
C THR A 96 32.87 4.25 -10.25
N LYS A 97 33.18 4.20 -8.95
CA LYS A 97 32.25 4.51 -7.85
C LYS A 97 32.10 6.04 -7.71
N THR A 98 31.16 6.66 -8.44
CA THR A 98 30.92 8.11 -8.38
C THR A 98 30.34 8.55 -7.03
N ASN A 99 29.65 7.66 -6.31
CA ASN A 99 29.30 7.84 -4.91
C ASN A 99 29.85 6.67 -4.07
N ALA A 100 31.14 6.72 -3.76
CA ALA A 100 31.84 5.65 -3.06
C ALA A 100 31.27 5.37 -1.66
N SER A 101 30.88 6.40 -0.91
CA SER A 101 30.33 6.24 0.45
C SER A 101 29.00 5.49 0.46
N LEU A 102 28.07 5.83 -0.46
CA LEU A 102 26.81 5.11 -0.59
C LEU A 102 27.03 3.65 -1.02
N LEU A 103 27.92 3.41 -1.98
CA LEU A 103 28.21 2.06 -2.46
C LEU A 103 28.92 1.22 -1.38
N GLN A 104 29.69 1.85 -0.50
CA GLN A 104 30.23 1.20 0.70
C GLN A 104 29.12 0.88 1.71
N GLU A 105 28.23 1.83 2.02
CA GLU A 105 27.07 1.57 2.90
C GLU A 105 26.20 0.42 2.35
N ASN A 106 26.02 0.35 1.04
CA ASN A 106 25.30 -0.74 0.39
C ASN A 106 25.97 -2.10 0.59
N LEU A 107 27.31 -2.17 0.52
CA LEU A 107 28.07 -3.38 0.83
C LEU A 107 27.99 -3.72 2.33
N ASP A 108 28.12 -2.74 3.21
CA ASP A 108 28.04 -2.92 4.66
C ASP A 108 26.67 -3.46 5.08
N LYS A 109 25.59 -2.97 4.47
CA LYS A 109 24.24 -3.52 4.68
C LYS A 109 24.10 -4.95 4.15
N SER A 110 24.72 -5.29 3.00
CA SER A 110 24.80 -6.69 2.53
C SER A 110 25.51 -7.60 3.54
N ILE A 111 26.63 -7.15 4.10
CA ILE A 111 27.37 -7.86 5.14
C ILE A 111 26.49 -8.04 6.38
N GLN A 112 25.87 -6.96 6.87
CA GLN A 112 25.01 -7.01 8.06
C GLN A 112 23.84 -7.98 7.90
N ILE A 113 23.10 -7.89 6.79
CA ILE A 113 21.91 -8.71 6.55
C ILE A 113 22.29 -10.19 6.38
N SER A 114 23.30 -10.49 5.57
CA SER A 114 23.74 -11.89 5.35
C SER A 114 24.31 -12.54 6.61
N ASN A 115 25.05 -11.79 7.42
CA ASN A 115 25.58 -12.31 8.70
C ASN A 115 24.51 -12.48 9.78
N GLY A 116 23.43 -11.71 9.72
CA GLY A 116 22.31 -11.77 10.67
C GLY A 116 21.24 -12.83 10.34
N ALA A 117 21.38 -13.58 9.25
CA ALA A 117 20.36 -14.53 8.78
C ALA A 117 20.13 -15.68 9.77
N SER A 118 18.87 -15.88 10.18
CA SER A 118 18.45 -17.07 10.92
C SER A 118 18.43 -18.32 10.03
N GLN A 119 18.44 -19.53 10.63
CA GLN A 119 18.37 -20.77 9.84
C GLN A 119 17.13 -20.83 8.93
N ALA A 120 15.97 -20.39 9.43
CA ALA A 120 14.74 -20.35 8.63
C ALA A 120 14.86 -19.39 7.42
N GLU A 121 15.60 -18.29 7.56
CA GLU A 121 15.88 -17.36 6.45
C GLU A 121 16.91 -17.91 5.47
N ILE A 122 17.90 -18.66 5.95
CA ILE A 122 18.84 -19.41 5.11
C ILE A 122 18.07 -20.44 4.26
N ASP A 123 17.18 -21.20 4.88
CA ASP A 123 16.39 -22.22 4.17
C ASP A 123 15.44 -21.59 3.15
N ARG A 124 14.74 -20.51 3.54
CA ARG A 124 13.82 -19.78 2.64
C ARG A 124 14.58 -19.12 1.48
N SER A 125 15.74 -18.53 1.73
CA SER A 125 16.54 -17.88 0.68
C SER A 125 17.14 -18.88 -0.31
N TYR A 126 17.48 -20.09 0.15
CA TYR A 126 17.82 -21.20 -0.75
C TYR A 126 16.65 -21.55 -1.67
N LEU A 127 15.48 -21.84 -1.10
CA LEU A 127 14.29 -22.21 -1.89
C LEU A 127 13.91 -21.12 -2.88
N THR A 128 14.00 -19.86 -2.45
CA THR A 128 13.75 -18.69 -3.30
C THR A 128 14.74 -18.57 -4.46
N ASP A 129 16.00 -18.98 -4.28
CA ASP A 129 16.97 -18.98 -5.39
C ASP A 129 16.70 -20.07 -6.42
N ARG A 130 16.28 -21.25 -5.95
CA ARG A 130 16.25 -22.46 -6.79
C ARG A 130 14.94 -22.68 -7.53
N ARG A 131 13.82 -22.34 -6.90
CA ARG A 131 12.48 -22.49 -7.49
C ARG A 131 12.30 -21.58 -8.68
N ASP A 132 11.35 -21.94 -9.56
CA ASP A 132 10.78 -20.99 -10.50
C ASP A 132 10.33 -19.71 -9.76
N LEU A 133 10.62 -18.56 -10.37
CA LEU A 133 10.43 -17.25 -9.74
C LEU A 133 8.97 -17.02 -9.40
N ARG A 134 8.03 -17.44 -10.27
CA ARG A 134 6.59 -17.26 -10.09
C ARG A 134 6.04 -18.11 -8.96
N TYR A 135 6.51 -19.36 -8.86
CA TYR A 135 6.07 -20.30 -7.80
C TYR A 135 6.34 -19.74 -6.39
N ASN A 136 7.42 -18.97 -6.19
CA ASN A 136 7.77 -18.38 -4.90
C ASN A 136 6.69 -17.47 -4.29
N LEU A 137 5.82 -16.90 -5.13
CA LEU A 137 4.81 -15.91 -4.73
C LEU A 137 3.51 -16.58 -4.27
N ILE A 138 3.28 -17.86 -4.60
CA ILE A 138 2.06 -18.60 -4.24
C ILE A 138 1.82 -18.58 -2.73
N SER A 139 2.88 -18.62 -1.92
CA SER A 139 2.78 -18.51 -0.46
C SER A 139 2.11 -17.21 0.04
N GLY A 140 2.08 -16.14 -0.76
CA GLY A 140 1.37 -14.89 -0.45
C GLY A 140 -0.15 -15.05 -0.41
N PHE A 141 -0.71 -16.06 -1.09
CA PHE A 141 -2.13 -16.42 -1.00
C PHE A 141 -2.53 -16.97 0.37
N GLY A 142 -1.58 -17.42 1.19
CA GLY A 142 -1.82 -17.97 2.54
C GLY A 142 -2.87 -19.09 2.51
N GLN A 143 -4.01 -18.85 3.16
CA GLN A 143 -5.12 -19.81 3.22
C GLN A 143 -5.71 -20.19 1.84
N TYR A 144 -5.43 -19.42 0.79
CA TYR A 144 -5.87 -19.72 -0.58
C TYR A 144 -4.81 -20.46 -1.40
N ALA A 145 -3.58 -20.59 -0.89
CA ALA A 145 -2.47 -21.19 -1.63
C ALA A 145 -2.76 -22.66 -2.06
N PRO A 146 -3.35 -23.54 -1.23
CA PRO A 146 -3.66 -24.91 -1.67
C PRO A 146 -4.62 -24.97 -2.86
N ALA A 147 -5.66 -24.13 -2.84
CA ALA A 147 -6.63 -24.04 -3.93
C ALA A 147 -5.97 -23.49 -5.19
N PHE A 148 -5.18 -22.41 -5.07
CA PHE A 148 -4.43 -21.85 -6.20
C PHE A 148 -3.51 -22.90 -6.83
N ILE A 149 -2.72 -23.62 -6.03
CA ILE A 149 -1.83 -24.70 -6.50
C ILE A 149 -2.61 -25.76 -7.29
N LYS A 150 -3.75 -26.20 -6.75
CA LYS A 150 -4.59 -27.20 -7.41
C LYS A 150 -5.15 -26.66 -8.73
N ASP A 151 -5.72 -25.46 -8.71
CA ASP A 151 -6.50 -24.93 -9.83
C ASP A 151 -5.61 -24.38 -10.95
N THR A 152 -4.33 -24.10 -10.69
CA THR A 152 -3.32 -23.79 -11.71
C THR A 152 -2.42 -24.99 -12.04
N ASN A 153 -2.59 -26.14 -11.39
CA ASN A 153 -1.63 -27.25 -11.44
C ASN A 153 -0.18 -26.77 -11.20
N ALA A 154 0.04 -25.96 -10.15
CA ALA A 154 1.36 -25.40 -9.88
C ALA A 154 2.35 -26.45 -9.35
N GLN A 155 3.59 -26.40 -9.84
CA GLN A 155 4.61 -27.43 -9.56
C GLN A 155 5.96 -26.82 -9.18
N THR A 156 6.71 -27.56 -8.35
CA THR A 156 8.12 -27.27 -8.08
C THR A 156 8.90 -28.54 -7.77
N ASP A 157 10.15 -28.57 -8.23
CA ASP A 157 11.18 -29.57 -7.95
C ASP A 157 11.94 -29.29 -6.64
N PHE A 158 11.91 -28.06 -6.14
CA PHE A 158 12.59 -27.66 -4.91
C PHE A 158 11.63 -27.60 -3.72
N ASN A 159 11.35 -28.75 -3.11
CA ASN A 159 10.45 -28.87 -1.97
C ASN A 159 11.13 -28.73 -0.60
N ALA A 160 12.45 -28.95 -0.53
CA ALA A 160 13.24 -28.88 0.69
C ALA A 160 14.66 -28.36 0.43
N VAL A 161 15.35 -27.98 1.51
CA VAL A 161 16.79 -27.71 1.47
C VAL A 161 17.60 -29.01 1.35
N PRO A 162 18.75 -29.01 0.66
CA PRO A 162 19.59 -30.19 0.55
C PRO A 162 20.39 -30.41 1.83
N ASN A 163 20.86 -31.63 2.07
CA ASN A 163 21.70 -31.96 3.23
C ASN A 163 23.15 -31.44 3.09
N ALA A 164 23.54 -31.02 1.89
CA ALA A 164 24.87 -30.53 1.57
C ALA A 164 24.78 -29.41 0.52
N PRO A 165 25.84 -28.59 0.36
CA PRO A 165 25.91 -27.59 -0.71
C PRO A 165 25.70 -28.19 -2.10
N LEU A 166 24.94 -27.51 -2.95
CA LEU A 166 24.73 -27.94 -4.33
C LEU A 166 26.07 -28.00 -5.09
N PRO A 167 26.27 -28.95 -6.01
CA PRO A 167 27.43 -28.95 -6.91
C PRO A 167 27.53 -27.66 -7.74
N ALA A 168 28.74 -27.28 -8.12
CA ALA A 168 28.98 -26.21 -9.10
C ALA A 168 28.18 -26.47 -10.39
N GLY A 169 27.64 -25.41 -11.00
CA GLY A 169 26.87 -25.51 -12.24
C GLY A 169 25.48 -26.18 -12.13
N SER A 170 24.99 -26.45 -10.92
CA SER A 170 23.65 -27.05 -10.72
C SER A 170 22.54 -26.21 -11.36
N PRO A 171 21.68 -26.79 -12.23
CA PRO A 171 20.69 -26.04 -13.00
C PRO A 171 19.56 -25.54 -12.10
N TYR A 172 19.04 -24.35 -12.41
CA TYR A 172 17.79 -23.84 -11.82
C TYR A 172 16.63 -24.79 -12.15
N SER A 173 15.48 -24.57 -11.50
CA SER A 173 14.26 -25.31 -11.84
C SER A 173 14.00 -25.25 -13.34
N SER A 174 13.77 -26.41 -13.95
CA SER A 174 13.29 -26.53 -15.33
C SER A 174 11.80 -26.89 -15.40
N MET A 175 11.14 -26.95 -14.25
CA MET A 175 9.71 -27.26 -14.14
C MET A 175 8.90 -26.03 -14.51
N LYS A 176 7.88 -26.19 -15.36
CA LYS A 176 6.90 -25.12 -15.57
C LYS A 176 6.17 -24.88 -14.25
N TRP A 177 6.09 -23.62 -13.84
CA TRP A 177 5.55 -23.25 -12.53
C TRP A 177 4.06 -23.59 -12.37
N ALA A 178 3.28 -23.57 -13.47
CA ALA A 178 1.84 -23.83 -13.54
C ALA A 178 1.39 -24.13 -14.99
N ASP A 179 0.14 -24.61 -15.15
CA ASP A 179 -0.45 -24.97 -16.44
C ASP A 179 -1.48 -23.93 -16.91
N GLU A 180 -1.26 -23.39 -18.11
CA GLU A 180 -2.12 -22.41 -18.78
C GLU A 180 -3.46 -22.98 -19.26
N ASN A 181 -3.62 -24.30 -19.24
CA ASN A 181 -4.86 -24.99 -19.59
C ASN A 181 -5.63 -25.47 -18.34
N ALA A 182 -5.12 -25.22 -17.14
CA ALA A 182 -5.80 -25.54 -15.90
C ALA A 182 -7.01 -24.62 -15.65
N THR A 183 -7.76 -24.87 -14.57
CA THR A 183 -8.94 -24.09 -14.17
C THR A 183 -8.66 -22.59 -14.09
N LEU A 184 -7.52 -22.20 -13.52
CA LEU A 184 -7.05 -20.81 -13.46
C LEU A 184 -5.96 -20.51 -14.52
N GLY A 185 -6.04 -21.17 -15.68
CA GLY A 185 -5.08 -21.02 -16.77
C GLY A 185 -4.97 -19.60 -17.33
N SER A 186 -6.05 -18.82 -17.32
CA SER A 186 -6.04 -17.39 -17.69
C SER A 186 -5.17 -16.55 -16.75
N ALA A 187 -5.18 -16.85 -15.44
CA ALA A 187 -4.29 -16.22 -14.47
C ALA A 187 -2.83 -16.60 -14.71
N VAL A 188 -2.56 -17.86 -15.05
CA VAL A 188 -1.21 -18.35 -15.41
C VAL A 188 -0.69 -17.60 -16.64
N LYS A 189 -1.49 -17.53 -17.71
CA LYS A 189 -1.15 -16.80 -18.94
C LYS A 189 -0.80 -15.34 -18.68
N LEU A 190 -1.59 -14.65 -17.86
CA LEU A 190 -1.33 -13.23 -17.58
C LEU A 190 -0.01 -13.04 -16.79
N VAL A 191 0.26 -13.92 -15.82
CA VAL A 191 1.53 -13.90 -15.09
C VAL A 191 2.71 -14.22 -16.01
N ASP A 192 2.56 -15.16 -16.94
CA ASP A 192 3.59 -15.52 -17.91
C ASP A 192 3.88 -14.35 -18.88
N ILE A 193 2.86 -13.61 -19.32
CA ILE A 193 3.06 -12.38 -20.11
C ILE A 193 3.79 -11.30 -19.29
N ALA A 194 3.45 -11.16 -18.01
CA ALA A 194 4.05 -10.13 -17.15
C ALA A 194 5.53 -10.41 -16.84
N GLU A 195 5.93 -11.67 -16.62
CA GLU A 195 7.27 -12.04 -16.16
C GLU A 195 8.17 -12.65 -17.25
N ASP A 196 7.61 -13.35 -18.24
CA ASP A 196 8.34 -14.12 -19.26
C ASP A 196 8.13 -13.57 -20.69
N SER A 197 7.74 -12.30 -20.83
CA SER A 197 7.69 -11.64 -22.14
C SER A 197 9.07 -11.28 -22.68
N THR A 198 9.16 -11.01 -23.98
CA THR A 198 10.40 -10.54 -24.64
C THR A 198 10.91 -9.21 -24.07
N TRP A 199 10.02 -8.43 -23.46
CA TRP A 199 10.29 -7.10 -22.90
C TRP A 199 10.59 -7.16 -21.40
N SER A 200 10.24 -8.26 -20.75
CA SER A 200 10.49 -8.49 -19.33
C SER A 200 11.97 -8.79 -19.05
N GLY A 201 12.39 -8.53 -17.82
CA GLY A 201 13.67 -8.97 -17.30
C GLY A 201 14.81 -7.95 -17.34
N THR A 202 15.93 -8.37 -16.76
CA THR A 202 17.05 -7.48 -16.38
C THR A 202 18.33 -7.72 -17.16
N GLY A 203 18.30 -8.60 -18.18
CA GLY A 203 19.49 -8.98 -18.94
C GLY A 203 20.19 -7.78 -19.59
N THR A 204 19.42 -6.94 -20.31
CA THR A 204 19.96 -5.76 -20.98
C THR A 204 20.46 -4.70 -19.98
N PRO A 205 19.70 -4.32 -18.93
CA PRO A 205 20.23 -3.45 -17.88
C PRO A 205 21.50 -3.98 -17.19
N LYS A 206 21.58 -5.28 -16.88
CA LYS A 206 22.77 -5.88 -16.28
C LYS A 206 23.98 -5.80 -17.20
N ALA A 207 23.79 -6.07 -18.49
CA ALA A 207 24.86 -6.06 -19.47
C ALA A 207 25.44 -4.65 -19.68
N TYR A 208 24.62 -3.60 -19.51
CA TYR A 208 25.09 -2.21 -19.51
C TYR A 208 25.76 -1.84 -18.17
N ILE A 209 25.09 -2.08 -17.04
CA ILE A 209 25.48 -1.53 -15.73
C ILE A 209 26.71 -2.22 -15.12
N LYS A 210 26.85 -3.53 -15.29
CA LYS A 210 28.05 -4.30 -14.90
C LYS A 210 28.51 -4.15 -13.44
N PHE A 211 27.61 -3.85 -12.49
CA PHE A 211 27.97 -3.70 -11.08
C PHE A 211 28.28 -5.07 -10.45
N THR A 212 29.39 -5.17 -9.71
CA THR A 212 29.87 -6.43 -9.14
C THR A 212 29.01 -6.90 -7.96
N ARG A 213 28.78 -8.23 -7.84
CA ARG A 213 28.01 -8.82 -6.73
C ARG A 213 28.67 -8.64 -5.37
N PRO A 214 27.90 -8.46 -4.28
CA PRO A 214 28.46 -8.17 -2.96
C PRO A 214 29.43 -9.25 -2.46
N TYR A 215 29.13 -10.54 -2.64
CA TYR A 215 30.06 -11.63 -2.26
C TYR A 215 31.38 -11.66 -3.05
N ARG A 216 31.46 -10.94 -4.17
CA ARG A 216 32.69 -10.75 -4.95
C ARG A 216 33.42 -9.46 -4.58
N GLN A 217 32.76 -8.56 -3.87
CA GLN A 217 33.36 -7.31 -3.39
C GLN A 217 34.00 -7.48 -2.00
N SER A 218 33.48 -8.39 -1.17
CA SER A 218 34.00 -8.67 0.17
C SER A 218 33.71 -10.10 0.61
N ASP A 219 34.69 -10.73 1.26
CA ASP A 219 34.59 -12.05 1.90
C ASP A 219 33.73 -12.04 3.17
N GLN A 220 33.47 -10.86 3.74
CA GLN A 220 32.59 -10.68 4.91
C GLN A 220 31.10 -10.88 4.56
N VAL A 221 30.75 -10.91 3.27
CA VAL A 221 29.38 -11.24 2.83
C VAL A 221 29.19 -12.74 2.96
N LYS A 222 28.34 -13.16 3.90
CA LYS A 222 28.10 -14.57 4.18
C LYS A 222 27.17 -15.17 3.12
N VAL A 223 27.76 -15.97 2.23
CA VAL A 223 26.99 -16.70 1.20
C VAL A 223 26.16 -17.80 1.86
N ASN A 224 24.92 -17.99 1.36
CA ASN A 224 24.08 -19.10 1.78
C ASN A 224 24.85 -20.43 1.62
N PRO A 225 24.97 -21.26 2.67
CA PRO A 225 25.81 -22.45 2.65
C PRO A 225 25.41 -23.46 1.57
N TYR A 226 24.12 -23.55 1.24
CA TYR A 226 23.62 -24.47 0.21
C TYR A 226 23.94 -24.01 -1.22
N LEU A 227 24.17 -22.70 -1.41
CA LEU A 227 24.44 -22.08 -2.70
C LEU A 227 25.94 -21.80 -2.95
N LYS A 228 26.80 -22.04 -1.95
CA LYS A 228 28.20 -21.57 -1.98
C LYS A 228 28.98 -22.02 -3.21
N ASN A 229 28.84 -23.29 -3.65
CA ASN A 229 29.59 -23.77 -4.81
C ASN A 229 29.01 -23.23 -6.13
N VAL A 230 27.68 -23.14 -6.22
CA VAL A 230 26.99 -22.55 -7.39
C VAL A 230 27.39 -21.10 -7.57
N MET A 231 27.46 -20.34 -6.47
CA MET A 231 27.86 -18.93 -6.49
C MET A 231 29.36 -18.77 -6.77
N ALA A 232 30.21 -19.63 -6.21
CA ALA A 232 31.64 -19.63 -6.51
C ALA A 232 31.93 -19.94 -7.98
N SER A 233 31.15 -20.81 -8.62
CA SER A 233 31.29 -21.16 -10.04
C SER A 233 30.57 -20.22 -11.01
N ALA A 234 29.87 -19.20 -10.52
CA ALA A 234 29.10 -18.30 -11.39
C ALA A 234 30.01 -17.49 -12.32
N ALA A 235 29.58 -17.27 -13.57
CA ALA A 235 30.37 -16.54 -14.57
C ALA A 235 30.72 -15.11 -14.13
N ALA A 236 31.85 -14.58 -14.62
CA ALA A 236 32.33 -13.24 -14.24
C ALA A 236 31.34 -12.12 -14.59
N ASN A 237 30.58 -12.30 -15.68
CA ASN A 237 29.52 -11.38 -16.12
C ASN A 237 28.18 -11.56 -15.37
N ASP A 238 28.13 -12.39 -14.32
CA ASP A 238 26.98 -12.48 -13.43
C ASP A 238 26.93 -11.26 -12.50
N TYR A 239 26.32 -10.17 -12.98
CA TYR A 239 26.30 -8.86 -12.31
C TYR A 239 25.18 -8.70 -11.26
N ASP A 240 25.38 -7.76 -10.34
CA ASP A 240 24.47 -7.46 -9.24
C ASP A 240 23.22 -6.70 -9.70
N PHE A 241 23.40 -5.52 -10.29
CA PHE A 241 22.32 -4.55 -10.48
C PHE A 241 21.70 -4.61 -11.89
N PRO A 242 20.36 -4.50 -12.03
CA PRO A 242 19.34 -4.67 -10.98
C PRO A 242 19.08 -6.17 -10.69
N SER A 243 18.41 -6.53 -9.59
CA SER A 243 18.15 -7.93 -9.26
C SER A 243 17.04 -8.54 -10.13
N GLY A 244 17.38 -9.59 -10.90
CA GLY A 244 16.42 -10.32 -11.74
C GLY A 244 15.35 -11.05 -10.94
N HIS A 245 15.74 -11.82 -9.92
CA HIS A 245 14.77 -12.48 -9.01
C HIS A 245 13.81 -11.50 -8.34
N THR A 246 14.27 -10.29 -8.01
CA THR A 246 13.38 -9.27 -7.43
C THR A 246 12.42 -8.72 -8.48
N THR A 247 12.91 -8.48 -9.70
CA THR A 247 12.10 -8.00 -10.83
C THR A 247 10.93 -8.94 -11.10
N ALA A 248 11.24 -10.22 -11.33
CA ALA A 248 10.24 -11.28 -11.52
C ALA A 248 9.28 -11.41 -10.34
N ALA A 249 9.75 -11.19 -9.11
CA ALA A 249 8.90 -11.27 -7.94
C ALA A 249 7.87 -10.15 -7.89
N PHE A 250 8.23 -8.93 -8.29
CA PHE A 250 7.29 -7.81 -8.38
C PHE A 250 6.37 -7.95 -9.61
N GLU A 251 6.88 -8.38 -10.77
CA GLU A 251 6.08 -8.71 -11.96
C GLU A 251 4.99 -9.74 -11.64
N THR A 252 5.39 -10.86 -11.04
CA THR A 252 4.46 -11.91 -10.63
C THR A 252 3.52 -11.43 -9.53
N GLY A 253 4.08 -10.92 -8.43
CA GLY A 253 3.32 -10.68 -7.21
C GLY A 253 2.33 -9.52 -7.33
N GLU A 254 2.67 -8.47 -8.08
CA GLU A 254 1.74 -7.39 -8.37
C GLU A 254 0.65 -7.80 -9.37
N THR A 255 0.97 -8.64 -10.36
CA THR A 255 -0.03 -9.25 -11.26
C THR A 255 -1.01 -10.14 -10.49
N LEU A 256 -0.51 -11.01 -9.60
CA LEU A 256 -1.37 -11.81 -8.72
C LEU A 256 -2.18 -10.93 -7.76
N ALA A 257 -1.61 -9.82 -7.27
CA ALA A 257 -2.33 -8.88 -6.41
C ALA A 257 -3.45 -8.15 -7.17
N TYR A 258 -3.26 -7.88 -8.46
CA TYR A 258 -4.30 -7.38 -9.35
C TYR A 258 -5.42 -8.42 -9.51
N LEU A 259 -5.09 -9.70 -9.70
CA LEU A 259 -6.08 -10.77 -9.88
C LEU A 259 -6.83 -11.11 -8.58
N PHE A 260 -6.16 -11.03 -7.44
CA PHE A 260 -6.71 -11.40 -6.13
C PHE A 260 -6.44 -10.33 -5.04
N PRO A 261 -7.11 -9.17 -5.13
CA PRO A 261 -6.87 -8.02 -4.27
C PRO A 261 -7.19 -8.27 -2.79
N GLU A 262 -7.93 -9.33 -2.45
CA GLU A 262 -8.16 -9.81 -1.08
C GLU A 262 -6.84 -10.12 -0.34
N ARG A 263 -5.78 -10.44 -1.10
CA ARG A 263 -4.43 -10.73 -0.60
C ARG A 263 -3.38 -9.73 -1.08
N TYR A 264 -3.81 -8.55 -1.55
CA TYR A 264 -2.93 -7.55 -2.19
C TYR A 264 -1.67 -7.27 -1.37
N GLN A 265 -1.84 -6.90 -0.09
CA GLN A 265 -0.75 -6.55 0.80
C GLN A 265 0.17 -7.73 1.11
N GLN A 266 -0.36 -8.94 1.19
CA GLN A 266 0.43 -10.15 1.44
C GLN A 266 1.28 -10.52 0.22
N LEU A 267 0.72 -10.42 -0.99
CA LEU A 267 1.42 -10.72 -2.25
C LEU A 267 2.57 -9.74 -2.51
N ILE A 268 2.36 -8.44 -2.36
CA ILE A 268 3.45 -7.46 -2.48
C ILE A 268 4.48 -7.58 -1.33
N THR A 269 4.05 -8.00 -0.14
CA THR A 269 4.98 -8.28 0.97
C THR A 269 5.86 -9.49 0.63
N ARG A 270 5.30 -10.56 0.09
CA ARG A 270 6.07 -11.72 -0.37
C ARG A 270 7.01 -11.35 -1.52
N SER A 271 6.59 -10.47 -2.43
CA SER A 271 7.44 -9.94 -3.51
C SER A 271 8.68 -9.24 -2.95
N SER A 272 8.48 -8.34 -1.97
CA SER A 272 9.60 -7.69 -1.28
C SER A 272 10.49 -8.68 -0.51
N GLU A 273 9.91 -9.77 0.00
CA GLU A 273 10.65 -10.80 0.74
C GLU A 273 11.54 -11.63 -0.18
N VAL A 274 11.10 -11.94 -1.40
CA VAL A 274 11.96 -12.58 -2.41
C VAL A 274 13.20 -11.74 -2.69
N GLY A 275 13.03 -10.42 -2.78
CA GLY A 275 14.16 -9.50 -2.88
C GLY A 275 15.07 -9.55 -1.65
N TYR A 276 14.50 -9.49 -0.45
CA TYR A 276 15.25 -9.61 0.81
C TYR A 276 16.02 -10.93 0.92
N ASP A 277 15.42 -12.04 0.47
CA ASP A 277 16.03 -13.37 0.38
C ASP A 277 17.29 -13.35 -0.50
N ARG A 278 17.36 -12.44 -1.48
CA ARG A 278 18.57 -12.30 -2.30
C ARG A 278 19.74 -11.64 -1.59
N VAL A 279 19.46 -10.75 -0.64
CA VAL A 279 20.47 -10.15 0.23
C VAL A 279 20.92 -11.16 1.29
N LEU A 280 19.96 -11.88 1.91
CA LEU A 280 20.24 -12.98 2.84
C LEU A 280 21.12 -14.06 2.22
N ALA A 281 20.90 -14.38 0.94
CA ALA A 281 21.73 -15.34 0.22
C ALA A 281 23.16 -14.87 -0.05
N GLY A 282 23.47 -13.59 0.21
CA GLY A 282 24.73 -12.94 -0.14
C GLY A 282 24.86 -12.63 -1.64
N ARG A 283 23.81 -12.81 -2.43
CA ARG A 283 23.89 -12.77 -3.90
C ARG A 283 23.64 -11.40 -4.51
N HIS A 284 22.71 -10.63 -3.94
CA HIS A 284 22.38 -9.28 -4.39
C HIS A 284 22.53 -8.24 -3.28
N SER A 285 22.88 -7.01 -3.65
CA SER A 285 22.91 -5.89 -2.70
C SER A 285 21.53 -5.25 -2.50
N PRO A 286 21.28 -4.55 -1.37
CA PRO A 286 20.07 -3.77 -1.17
C PRO A 286 19.70 -2.84 -2.33
N LEU A 287 20.65 -2.08 -2.88
CA LEU A 287 20.38 -1.20 -4.04
C LEU A 287 19.96 -2.01 -5.27
N ALA A 288 20.56 -3.18 -5.53
CA ALA A 288 20.15 -4.05 -6.64
C ALA A 288 18.73 -4.60 -6.47
N VAL A 289 18.33 -4.93 -5.24
CA VAL A 289 16.96 -5.36 -4.92
C VAL A 289 15.98 -4.19 -5.07
N MET A 290 16.32 -3.00 -4.60
CA MET A 290 15.51 -1.79 -4.80
C MET A 290 15.35 -1.47 -6.31
N GLY A 291 16.41 -1.61 -7.10
CA GLY A 291 16.34 -1.45 -8.56
C GLY A 291 15.47 -2.50 -9.24
N GLY A 292 15.53 -3.76 -8.78
CA GLY A 292 14.66 -4.83 -9.26
C GLY A 292 13.17 -4.57 -8.98
N ARG A 293 12.84 -4.02 -7.80
CA ARG A 293 11.49 -3.54 -7.50
C ARG A 293 11.04 -2.46 -8.47
N VAL A 294 11.86 -1.44 -8.70
CA VAL A 294 11.52 -0.30 -9.59
C VAL A 294 11.15 -0.77 -10.99
N ILE A 295 12.01 -1.58 -11.61
CA ILE A 295 11.76 -2.07 -12.97
C ILE A 295 10.60 -3.07 -13.01
N GLY A 296 10.49 -3.98 -12.03
CA GLY A 296 9.40 -4.95 -11.98
C GLY A 296 8.03 -4.28 -11.83
N THR A 297 7.90 -3.28 -10.95
CA THR A 297 6.65 -2.50 -10.81
C THR A 297 6.31 -1.72 -12.08
N ALA A 298 7.32 -1.12 -12.74
CA ALA A 298 7.11 -0.39 -13.99
C ALA A 298 6.66 -1.32 -15.13
N MET A 299 7.26 -2.52 -15.22
CA MET A 299 6.91 -3.55 -16.19
C MET A 299 5.51 -4.12 -15.95
N THR A 300 5.14 -4.41 -14.70
CA THR A 300 3.77 -4.82 -14.37
C THR A 300 2.75 -3.78 -14.82
N ALA A 301 3.00 -2.51 -14.48
CA ALA A 301 2.09 -1.44 -14.87
C ALA A 301 1.99 -1.30 -16.39
N ALA A 302 3.09 -1.45 -17.13
CA ALA A 302 3.08 -1.44 -18.58
C ALA A 302 2.25 -2.60 -19.15
N THR A 303 2.51 -3.83 -18.70
CA THR A 303 1.76 -5.04 -19.10
C THR A 303 0.26 -4.90 -18.85
N LEU A 304 -0.13 -4.35 -17.70
CA LEU A 304 -1.54 -4.15 -17.35
C LEU A 304 -2.20 -2.95 -18.04
N ASN A 305 -1.43 -2.03 -18.62
CA ASN A 305 -1.97 -0.95 -19.46
C ASN A 305 -1.96 -1.27 -20.96
N ASP A 306 -1.27 -2.35 -21.37
CA ASP A 306 -1.23 -2.80 -22.75
C ASP A 306 -2.64 -3.20 -23.22
N PRO A 307 -3.18 -2.55 -24.27
CA PRO A 307 -4.50 -2.86 -24.78
C PRO A 307 -4.66 -4.30 -25.25
N ASP A 308 -3.58 -4.95 -25.70
CA ASP A 308 -3.61 -6.34 -26.18
C ASP A 308 -3.92 -7.32 -25.04
N ASN A 309 -3.57 -6.96 -23.80
CA ASN A 309 -3.80 -7.78 -22.61
C ASN A 309 -5.19 -7.56 -21.99
N LYS A 310 -5.96 -6.56 -22.44
CA LYS A 310 -7.20 -6.13 -21.77
C LYS A 310 -8.25 -7.24 -21.63
N GLN A 311 -8.42 -8.06 -22.67
CA GLN A 311 -9.36 -9.18 -22.64
C GLN A 311 -8.91 -10.22 -21.62
N LEU A 312 -7.66 -10.67 -21.72
CA LEU A 312 -7.08 -11.66 -20.82
C LEU A 312 -7.11 -11.20 -19.36
N MET A 313 -6.81 -9.93 -19.09
CA MET A 313 -6.91 -9.36 -17.74
C MET A 313 -8.31 -9.46 -17.16
N SER A 314 -9.34 -9.18 -17.97
CA SER A 314 -10.73 -9.29 -17.53
C SER A 314 -11.11 -10.74 -17.25
N GLU A 315 -10.74 -11.66 -18.13
CA GLU A 315 -10.98 -13.10 -17.98
C GLU A 315 -10.27 -13.65 -16.75
N ALA A 316 -8.96 -13.42 -16.63
CA ALA A 316 -8.15 -13.86 -15.51
C ALA A 316 -8.66 -13.34 -14.16
N TYR A 317 -9.07 -12.06 -14.10
CA TYR A 317 -9.65 -11.51 -12.88
C TYR A 317 -10.98 -12.19 -12.54
N GLN A 318 -11.87 -12.36 -13.52
CA GLN A 318 -13.17 -13.01 -13.29
C GLN A 318 -13.02 -14.47 -12.85
N ASP A 319 -12.16 -15.25 -13.51
CA ASP A 319 -11.89 -16.65 -13.19
C ASP A 319 -11.32 -16.79 -11.77
N THR A 320 -10.34 -15.96 -11.44
CA THR A 320 -9.74 -15.95 -10.09
C THR A 320 -10.79 -15.60 -9.04
N GLN A 321 -11.61 -14.58 -9.27
CA GLN A 321 -12.61 -14.14 -8.30
C GLN A 321 -13.77 -15.13 -8.13
N LYS A 322 -14.14 -15.85 -9.18
CA LYS A 322 -15.27 -16.78 -9.18
C LYS A 322 -15.10 -17.91 -8.17
N ASP A 323 -13.93 -18.56 -8.19
CA ASP A 323 -13.70 -19.82 -7.48
C ASP A 323 -12.71 -19.64 -6.31
N LEU A 324 -11.59 -18.95 -6.51
CA LEU A 324 -10.55 -18.82 -5.48
C LEU A 324 -11.05 -18.05 -4.24
N SER A 325 -11.88 -17.02 -4.43
CA SER A 325 -12.39 -16.19 -3.32
C SER A 325 -13.15 -16.98 -2.24
N LYS A 326 -13.68 -18.15 -2.61
CA LYS A 326 -14.47 -19.06 -1.74
C LYS A 326 -13.66 -20.25 -1.22
N ALA A 327 -12.43 -20.43 -1.67
CA ALA A 327 -11.63 -21.64 -1.46
C ALA A 327 -10.62 -21.52 -0.31
N GLN A 328 -10.98 -20.81 0.78
CA GLN A 328 -10.11 -20.71 1.96
C GLN A 328 -9.93 -22.06 2.65
N ASP A 329 -8.69 -22.51 2.79
CA ASP A 329 -8.31 -23.56 3.73
C ASP A 329 -7.76 -22.93 5.02
N LYS A 330 -8.57 -22.94 6.07
CA LYS A 330 -8.19 -22.36 7.38
C LYS A 330 -7.10 -23.15 8.10
N SER A 331 -6.84 -24.39 7.69
CA SER A 331 -5.77 -25.22 8.24
C SER A 331 -4.41 -24.92 7.60
N ALA A 332 -4.42 -24.32 6.39
CA ALA A 332 -3.21 -23.95 5.69
C ALA A 332 -2.45 -22.83 6.42
N LYS A 333 -1.12 -22.96 6.42
CA LYS A 333 -0.21 -21.98 7.04
C LYS A 333 -0.30 -20.64 6.30
N ASP A 334 -0.48 -19.56 7.05
CA ASP A 334 -0.46 -18.19 6.53
C ASP A 334 0.63 -17.35 7.20
N SER A 335 1.82 -17.37 6.61
CA SER A 335 2.99 -16.58 7.06
C SER A 335 2.79 -15.07 6.96
N PHE A 336 1.74 -14.60 6.26
CA PHE A 336 1.45 -13.19 6.02
C PHE A 336 0.11 -12.77 6.66
N SER A 337 -0.40 -13.52 7.64
CA SER A 337 -1.66 -13.20 8.33
C SER A 337 -1.55 -11.96 9.24
N ASP A 338 -0.37 -11.67 9.79
CA ASP A 338 -0.17 -10.51 10.67
C ASP A 338 0.11 -9.22 9.89
N TYR A 339 -0.85 -8.30 9.92
CA TYR A 339 -0.79 -7.04 9.19
C TYR A 339 0.38 -6.15 9.66
N GLN A 340 0.66 -6.08 10.96
CA GLN A 340 1.69 -5.16 11.49
C GLN A 340 3.10 -5.61 11.11
N THR A 341 3.34 -6.93 11.12
CA THR A 341 4.57 -7.55 10.65
C THR A 341 4.78 -7.30 9.17
N ASN A 342 3.73 -7.48 8.34
CA ASN A 342 3.81 -7.17 6.92
C ASN A 342 4.11 -5.69 6.66
N LEU A 343 3.41 -4.77 7.35
CA LEU A 343 3.64 -3.33 7.24
C LEU A 343 5.08 -2.97 7.59
N LYS A 344 5.59 -3.46 8.73
CA LYS A 344 6.97 -3.23 9.18
C LYS A 344 7.97 -3.75 8.16
N ASN A 345 7.81 -4.99 7.72
CA ASN A 345 8.75 -5.65 6.83
C ASN A 345 8.77 -5.01 5.44
N TYR A 346 7.60 -4.74 4.85
CA TYR A 346 7.51 -4.07 3.55
C TYR A 346 8.08 -2.66 3.65
N THR A 347 7.72 -1.87 4.68
CA THR A 347 8.24 -0.50 4.86
C THR A 347 9.76 -0.48 4.98
N TYR A 348 10.36 -1.39 5.75
CA TYR A 348 11.82 -1.50 5.84
C TYR A 348 12.44 -1.80 4.46
N ARG A 349 11.86 -2.71 3.69
CA ARG A 349 12.39 -3.14 2.37
C ARG A 349 12.19 -2.11 1.25
N LEU A 350 11.42 -1.04 1.48
CA LEU A 350 11.35 0.07 0.53
C LEU A 350 12.67 0.84 0.44
N THR A 351 13.41 0.93 1.55
CA THR A 351 14.63 1.75 1.65
C THR A 351 15.82 1.05 2.31
N TYR A 352 15.66 -0.15 2.86
CA TYR A 352 16.70 -0.90 3.58
C TYR A 352 17.40 -0.09 4.70
N GLY A 353 16.69 0.90 5.24
CA GLY A 353 17.22 1.82 6.24
C GLY A 353 18.37 2.70 5.75
N PHE A 354 18.51 2.93 4.44
CA PHE A 354 19.36 4.02 3.94
C PHE A 354 18.82 5.37 4.42
N SER A 355 19.72 6.32 4.68
CA SER A 355 19.34 7.72 4.90
C SER A 355 19.13 8.44 3.57
N PRO A 356 18.35 9.55 3.53
CA PRO A 356 18.30 10.40 2.35
C PRO A 356 19.69 10.93 1.97
N ILE A 357 19.99 10.90 0.68
CA ILE A 357 21.22 11.40 0.06
C ILE A 357 20.98 12.54 -0.94
N GLY A 358 19.71 12.80 -1.28
CA GLY A 358 19.27 13.85 -2.20
C GLY A 358 18.32 14.85 -1.55
N ASP A 359 17.70 15.67 -2.40
CA ASP A 359 16.71 16.67 -1.98
C ASP A 359 15.45 16.00 -1.38
N THR A 360 15.14 16.33 -0.12
CA THR A 360 14.02 15.78 0.64
C THR A 360 12.71 16.57 0.49
N THR A 361 12.71 17.61 -0.37
CA THR A 361 11.59 18.53 -0.54
C THR A 361 10.84 18.36 -1.87
N LYS A 362 11.26 17.43 -2.73
CA LYS A 362 10.62 17.23 -4.04
C LYS A 362 9.20 16.71 -3.88
N PRO A 363 8.21 17.30 -4.59
CA PRO A 363 6.86 16.79 -4.60
C PRO A 363 6.84 15.34 -5.12
N MET A 364 5.85 14.56 -4.68
CA MET A 364 5.65 13.22 -5.22
C MET A 364 5.29 13.31 -6.72
N VAL A 365 5.80 12.39 -7.53
CA VAL A 365 5.35 12.21 -8.91
C VAL A 365 4.81 10.79 -9.00
N VAL A 366 3.65 10.63 -9.63
CA VAL A 366 3.09 9.31 -9.92
C VAL A 366 3.36 9.00 -11.39
N PRO A 367 3.99 7.86 -11.73
CA PRO A 367 4.24 7.49 -13.11
C PRO A 367 2.95 7.39 -13.92
N LYS A 368 3.01 7.63 -15.23
CA LYS A 368 1.86 7.39 -16.12
C LYS A 368 1.46 5.90 -16.05
N GLY A 369 0.16 5.62 -15.95
CA GLY A 369 -0.37 4.26 -15.95
C GLY A 369 -0.31 3.51 -14.61
N ALA A 370 0.41 4.01 -13.60
CA ALA A 370 0.54 3.34 -12.30
C ALA A 370 -0.80 3.11 -11.57
N GLU A 371 -1.87 3.83 -11.95
CA GLU A 371 -3.22 3.66 -11.40
C GLU A 371 -3.81 2.27 -11.61
N VAL A 372 -3.32 1.54 -12.63
CA VAL A 372 -3.76 0.17 -12.92
C VAL A 372 -3.41 -0.78 -11.78
N LEU A 373 -2.31 -0.52 -11.07
CA LEU A 373 -1.83 -1.33 -9.94
C LEU A 373 -2.81 -1.33 -8.76
N LEU A 374 -3.75 -0.40 -8.71
CA LEU A 374 -4.80 -0.31 -7.70
C LEU A 374 -6.20 -0.58 -8.25
N ALA A 375 -6.37 -0.86 -9.55
CA ALA A 375 -7.67 -0.84 -10.20
C ALA A 375 -8.65 -1.88 -9.65
N THR A 376 -8.18 -3.08 -9.31
CA THR A 376 -9.03 -4.14 -8.71
C THR A 376 -9.08 -4.06 -7.19
N ARG A 377 -8.07 -3.45 -6.55
CA ARG A 377 -8.05 -3.23 -5.09
C ARG A 377 -8.97 -2.09 -4.69
N LEU A 378 -9.05 -1.02 -5.46
CA LEU A 378 -9.89 0.17 -5.21
C LEU A 378 -10.84 0.43 -6.42
N PRO A 379 -11.73 -0.52 -6.76
CA PRO A 379 -12.47 -0.50 -8.02
C PRO A 379 -13.56 0.57 -8.09
N TYR A 380 -13.95 1.12 -6.94
CA TYR A 380 -14.93 2.20 -6.82
C TYR A 380 -14.31 3.61 -6.95
N LEU A 381 -12.99 3.71 -7.08
CA LEU A 381 -12.29 4.96 -7.36
C LEU A 381 -12.03 5.08 -8.86
N ASN A 382 -12.10 6.29 -9.41
CA ASN A 382 -11.67 6.54 -10.79
C ASN A 382 -10.12 6.62 -10.90
N ALA A 383 -9.60 6.76 -12.13
CA ALA A 383 -8.16 6.83 -12.35
C ALA A 383 -7.50 8.00 -11.59
N THR A 384 -8.03 9.21 -11.69
CA THR A 384 -7.51 10.39 -10.97
C THR A 384 -7.44 10.18 -9.46
N GLN A 385 -8.46 9.54 -8.87
CA GLN A 385 -8.49 9.21 -7.45
C GLN A 385 -7.46 8.14 -7.07
N ARG A 386 -7.28 7.09 -7.89
CA ARG A 386 -6.21 6.10 -7.66
C ARG A 386 -4.82 6.73 -7.77
N ARG A 387 -4.65 7.69 -8.70
CA ARG A 387 -3.44 8.50 -8.80
C ARG A 387 -3.21 9.36 -7.56
N GLU A 388 -4.23 10.02 -7.03
CA GLU A 388 -4.14 10.77 -5.77
C GLU A 388 -3.79 9.83 -4.59
N VAL A 389 -4.34 8.62 -4.55
CA VAL A 389 -3.94 7.61 -3.55
C VAL A 389 -2.45 7.29 -3.65
N LEU A 390 -1.93 7.02 -4.86
CA LEU A 390 -0.50 6.76 -5.07
C LEU A 390 0.36 7.97 -4.69
N TYR A 391 -0.09 9.18 -5.05
CA TYR A 391 0.59 10.44 -4.75
C TYR A 391 0.70 10.67 -3.24
N THR A 392 -0.42 10.55 -2.52
CA THR A 392 -0.48 10.88 -1.08
C THR A 392 0.05 9.77 -0.18
N THR A 393 0.33 8.59 -0.73
CA THR A 393 0.92 7.46 0.00
C THR A 393 2.38 7.19 -0.37
N GLY A 394 2.91 7.85 -1.39
CA GLY A 394 4.29 7.73 -1.83
C GLY A 394 5.33 8.06 -0.75
N LEU A 395 6.55 7.57 -0.97
CA LEU A 395 7.69 7.84 -0.10
C LEU A 395 8.13 9.32 -0.22
N PRO A 396 8.70 9.90 0.86
CA PRO A 396 9.44 11.15 0.75
C PRO A 396 10.59 11.03 -0.26
N SER A 397 10.98 12.15 -0.88
CA SER A 397 12.12 12.19 -1.82
C SER A 397 13.46 12.09 -1.09
N GLY A 398 14.52 11.91 -1.87
CA GLY A 398 15.90 11.97 -1.40
C GLY A 398 16.50 10.64 -0.97
N TYR A 399 15.72 9.57 -0.80
CA TYR A 399 16.28 8.23 -0.52
C TYR A 399 16.95 7.66 -1.78
N PRO A 400 18.03 6.85 -1.63
CA PRO A 400 18.63 6.13 -2.76
C PRO A 400 17.57 5.35 -3.55
N MET A 401 17.67 5.36 -4.88
CA MET A 401 16.74 4.71 -5.81
C MET A 401 15.29 5.25 -5.82
N THR A 402 14.98 6.29 -5.07
CA THR A 402 13.60 6.80 -5.00
C THR A 402 13.34 8.02 -5.89
N ASP A 403 14.36 8.75 -6.33
CA ASP A 403 14.15 9.97 -7.13
C ASP A 403 14.32 9.75 -8.64
N ASP A 404 13.82 8.64 -9.19
CA ASP A 404 13.66 8.51 -10.64
C ASP A 404 12.64 9.54 -11.18
N THR A 405 12.75 9.92 -12.45
CA THR A 405 12.00 11.05 -13.01
C THR A 405 10.49 10.84 -12.97
N GLU A 406 10.02 9.61 -13.26
CA GLU A 406 8.58 9.31 -13.30
C GLU A 406 8.00 9.05 -11.90
N GLY A 407 8.83 8.63 -10.95
CA GLY A 407 8.45 8.38 -9.55
C GLY A 407 8.16 6.91 -9.20
N TRP A 408 8.62 5.95 -10.01
CA TRP A 408 8.43 4.52 -9.77
C TRP A 408 9.01 4.06 -8.43
N GLY A 409 10.21 4.55 -8.06
CA GLY A 409 10.90 4.22 -6.82
C GLY A 409 10.20 4.73 -5.56
N ARG A 410 9.34 5.74 -5.68
CA ARG A 410 8.58 6.32 -4.57
C ARG A 410 7.25 5.63 -4.30
N LEU A 411 6.78 4.75 -5.18
CA LEU A 411 5.52 4.07 -4.97
C LEU A 411 5.57 3.22 -3.69
N ASN A 412 4.51 3.34 -2.87
CA ASN A 412 4.29 2.54 -1.66
C ASN A 412 2.93 1.84 -1.76
N LEU A 413 2.88 0.76 -2.52
CA LEU A 413 1.64 0.05 -2.83
C LEU A 413 0.98 -0.56 -1.58
N PHE A 414 1.77 -0.92 -0.56
CA PHE A 414 1.23 -1.42 0.71
C PHE A 414 0.38 -0.37 1.43
N LYS A 415 0.87 0.87 1.49
CA LYS A 415 0.14 2.00 2.05
C LYS A 415 -1.02 2.42 1.13
N ALA A 416 -0.81 2.44 -0.19
CA ALA A 416 -1.82 2.80 -1.17
C ALA A 416 -3.07 1.88 -1.12
N ALA A 417 -2.88 0.59 -0.91
CA ALA A 417 -3.98 -0.38 -0.74
C ALA A 417 -4.87 -0.13 0.49
N ASN A 418 -4.48 0.77 1.39
CA ASN A 418 -5.27 1.21 2.55
C ASN A 418 -6.09 2.50 2.28
N GLY A 419 -6.15 2.97 1.03
CA GLY A 419 -6.84 4.21 0.65
C GLY A 419 -5.93 5.44 0.69
N PHE A 420 -6.52 6.63 0.70
CA PHE A 420 -5.81 7.91 0.65
C PHE A 420 -4.86 8.12 1.84
N GLY A 421 -3.74 8.82 1.63
CA GLY A 421 -2.93 9.37 2.72
C GLY A 421 -3.29 10.82 3.07
N GLU A 422 -3.86 11.53 2.10
CA GLU A 422 -4.30 12.91 2.19
C GLU A 422 -5.49 13.11 1.25
N PHE A 423 -6.41 14.02 1.58
CA PHE A 423 -7.35 14.59 0.63
C PHE A 423 -6.84 15.96 0.18
N LEU A 424 -6.36 16.03 -1.07
CA LEU A 424 -5.88 17.27 -1.68
C LEU A 424 -7.06 18.18 -2.05
N SER A 425 -8.23 17.61 -2.32
CA SER A 425 -9.52 18.30 -2.49
C SER A 425 -10.65 17.43 -1.94
N ASP A 426 -11.90 17.89 -2.02
CA ASP A 426 -13.03 17.05 -1.63
C ASP A 426 -13.11 15.80 -2.51
N THR A 427 -13.17 14.63 -1.88
CA THR A 427 -13.15 13.33 -2.56
C THR A 427 -14.52 12.66 -2.48
N THR A 428 -15.10 12.35 -3.64
CA THR A 428 -16.37 11.61 -3.73
C THR A 428 -16.14 10.12 -3.91
N VAL A 429 -16.67 9.30 -3.01
CA VAL A 429 -16.59 7.83 -3.05
C VAL A 429 -17.97 7.25 -3.34
N ASN A 430 -18.12 6.65 -4.52
CA ASN A 430 -19.36 6.03 -4.97
C ASN A 430 -19.24 4.50 -5.00
N MET A 431 -19.75 3.83 -3.97
CA MET A 431 -19.66 2.37 -3.81
C MET A 431 -21.00 1.70 -4.11
N ASP A 432 -20.98 0.54 -4.76
CA ASP A 432 -22.18 -0.21 -5.14
C ASP A 432 -22.24 -1.59 -4.47
N ALA A 433 -23.18 -1.74 -3.54
CA ALA A 433 -23.42 -2.99 -2.82
C ALA A 433 -23.77 -4.16 -3.75
N LYS A 434 -24.38 -3.92 -4.92
CA LYS A 434 -24.79 -4.99 -5.85
C LYS A 434 -23.60 -5.62 -6.59
N LYS A 435 -22.48 -4.91 -6.70
CA LYS A 435 -21.27 -5.40 -7.39
C LYS A 435 -20.43 -6.36 -6.55
N GLY A 436 -20.71 -6.51 -5.26
CA GLY A 436 -19.92 -7.36 -4.36
C GLY A 436 -18.47 -6.89 -4.15
N GLY A 437 -17.67 -7.72 -3.47
CA GLY A 437 -16.25 -7.47 -3.20
C GLY A 437 -15.97 -6.06 -2.65
N PHE A 438 -14.87 -5.47 -3.11
CA PHE A 438 -14.47 -4.11 -2.72
C PHE A 438 -15.41 -3.01 -3.26
N ASN A 439 -16.18 -3.25 -4.31
CA ASN A 439 -17.21 -2.30 -4.76
C ASN A 439 -18.33 -2.16 -3.72
N ALA A 440 -18.64 -3.24 -3.00
CA ALA A 440 -19.70 -3.26 -2.00
C ALA A 440 -19.23 -2.78 -0.63
N ALA A 441 -18.04 -3.20 -0.19
CA ALA A 441 -17.51 -2.84 1.12
C ALA A 441 -15.97 -2.79 1.13
N ASP A 442 -15.39 -1.80 1.79
CA ASP A 442 -13.95 -1.66 1.96
C ASP A 442 -13.59 -0.93 3.26
N THR A 443 -12.34 -1.07 3.70
CA THR A 443 -11.78 -0.43 4.89
C THR A 443 -10.53 0.35 4.53
N TRP A 444 -10.55 1.66 4.78
CA TRP A 444 -9.36 2.50 4.74
C TRP A 444 -8.68 2.55 6.10
N LYS A 445 -7.38 2.23 6.11
CA LYS A 445 -6.57 2.11 7.33
C LYS A 445 -5.56 3.24 7.49
N ASN A 446 -5.32 4.04 6.46
CA ASN A 446 -4.41 5.17 6.55
C ASN A 446 -4.96 6.27 7.47
N ASN A 447 -4.06 6.98 8.14
CA ASN A 447 -4.40 8.26 8.75
C ASN A 447 -4.48 9.29 7.63
N ILE A 448 -5.68 9.80 7.37
CA ILE A 448 -5.94 10.71 6.25
C ILE A 448 -5.86 12.15 6.73
N SER A 449 -4.98 12.93 6.10
CA SER A 449 -4.81 14.36 6.37
C SER A 449 -5.31 15.22 5.20
N GLY A 450 -4.94 16.50 5.16
CA GLY A 450 -5.19 17.37 4.00
C GLY A 450 -6.32 18.37 4.17
N LYS A 451 -6.48 19.22 3.16
CA LYS A 451 -7.47 20.30 3.16
C LYS A 451 -8.86 19.83 2.73
N GLY A 452 -8.95 18.76 1.95
CA GLY A 452 -10.19 18.21 1.42
C GLY A 452 -11.07 17.50 2.45
N GLY A 453 -12.29 17.21 2.04
CA GLY A 453 -13.30 16.43 2.76
C GLY A 453 -13.69 15.14 2.06
N LEU A 454 -14.60 14.39 2.68
CA LEU A 454 -15.11 13.12 2.15
C LEU A 454 -16.60 13.23 1.81
N ILE A 455 -16.98 12.84 0.60
CA ILE A 455 -18.38 12.68 0.19
C ILE A 455 -18.63 11.20 -0.07
N LYS A 456 -19.41 10.55 0.80
CA LYS A 456 -19.83 9.15 0.63
C LYS A 456 -21.19 9.08 -0.05
N GLU A 457 -21.22 8.40 -1.20
CA GLU A 457 -22.42 8.10 -1.96
C GLU A 457 -22.43 6.65 -2.47
N GLY A 458 -23.46 6.29 -3.23
CA GLY A 458 -23.72 4.89 -3.59
C GLY A 458 -24.20 4.04 -2.42
N THR A 459 -24.63 2.81 -2.72
CA THR A 459 -25.28 1.90 -1.77
C THR A 459 -24.30 1.14 -0.86
N GLY A 460 -23.01 1.09 -1.22
CA GLY A 460 -21.98 0.34 -0.48
C GLY A 460 -21.54 0.96 0.85
N SER A 461 -20.59 0.30 1.52
CA SER A 461 -20.09 0.65 2.85
C SER A 461 -18.59 0.96 2.86
N LEU A 462 -18.20 2.10 3.44
CA LEU A 462 -16.80 2.44 3.66
C LEU A 462 -16.50 2.50 5.17
N SER A 463 -15.50 1.75 5.62
CA SER A 463 -14.97 1.84 6.99
C SER A 463 -13.73 2.73 7.05
N LEU A 464 -13.69 3.64 8.03
CA LEU A 464 -12.53 4.50 8.31
C LEU A 464 -11.92 4.12 9.66
N LEU A 465 -10.70 3.56 9.62
CA LEU A 465 -9.96 3.06 10.79
C LEU A 465 -8.84 4.00 11.26
N GLY A 466 -8.40 4.91 10.39
CA GLY A 466 -7.35 5.89 10.68
C GLY A 466 -7.74 6.97 11.70
N ASP A 467 -6.73 7.52 12.35
CA ASP A 467 -6.80 8.76 13.15
C ASP A 467 -6.75 9.97 12.20
N ASN A 468 -7.90 10.30 11.62
CA ASN A 468 -7.98 11.24 10.51
C ASN A 468 -7.93 12.70 10.97
N SER A 469 -7.31 13.55 10.17
CA SER A 469 -7.09 14.98 10.46
C SER A 469 -7.43 15.93 9.30
N PHE A 470 -7.96 15.40 8.19
CA PHE A 470 -8.41 16.20 7.05
C PHE A 470 -9.38 17.32 7.48
N LYS A 471 -9.28 18.49 6.83
CA LYS A 471 -9.95 19.72 7.27
C LYS A 471 -11.32 19.92 6.67
N GLY A 472 -11.57 19.38 5.48
CA GLY A 472 -12.87 19.42 4.84
C GLY A 472 -13.93 18.62 5.62
N GLY A 473 -15.19 18.87 5.30
CA GLY A 473 -16.31 18.18 5.94
C GLY A 473 -16.45 16.73 5.50
N THR A 474 -17.18 15.95 6.30
CA THR A 474 -17.66 14.62 5.88
C THR A 474 -19.15 14.72 5.53
N THR A 475 -19.52 14.39 4.29
CA THR A 475 -20.91 14.33 3.83
C THR A 475 -21.29 12.89 3.47
N ILE A 476 -22.37 12.37 4.05
CA ILE A 476 -22.92 11.04 3.75
C ILE A 476 -24.25 11.20 3.01
N LYS A 477 -24.20 11.12 1.68
CA LYS A 477 -25.38 11.20 0.81
C LYS A 477 -26.16 9.89 0.78
N ALA A 478 -25.46 8.75 0.69
CA ALA A 478 -26.06 7.42 0.60
C ALA A 478 -25.13 6.31 1.14
N GLY A 479 -25.66 5.10 1.29
CA GLY A 479 -24.92 3.93 1.76
C GLY A 479 -24.52 4.04 3.23
N THR A 480 -23.40 3.40 3.61
CA THR A 480 -22.89 3.44 4.98
C THR A 480 -21.47 3.97 5.05
N LEU A 481 -21.22 4.87 6.01
CA LEU A 481 -19.87 5.17 6.50
C LEU A 481 -19.75 4.57 7.91
N VAL A 482 -18.68 3.84 8.19
CA VAL A 482 -18.40 3.26 9.50
C VAL A 482 -17.20 3.98 10.12
N ALA A 483 -17.42 4.60 11.27
CA ALA A 483 -16.36 5.25 12.04
C ALA A 483 -15.80 4.26 13.08
N GLU A 484 -14.60 3.73 12.83
CA GLU A 484 -13.93 2.77 13.70
C GLU A 484 -12.91 3.43 14.65
N ASN A 485 -12.48 4.65 14.32
CA ASN A 485 -11.62 5.49 15.16
C ASN A 485 -12.39 6.66 15.80
N ALA A 486 -11.88 7.20 16.91
CA ALA A 486 -12.44 8.38 17.56
C ALA A 486 -12.41 9.64 16.68
N HIS A 487 -11.38 9.78 15.83
CA HIS A 487 -11.28 10.91 14.88
C HIS A 487 -11.49 10.47 13.43
N ALA A 488 -12.18 9.35 13.19
CA ALA A 488 -12.39 8.81 11.85
C ALA A 488 -13.01 9.82 10.85
N LEU A 489 -13.77 10.81 11.34
CA LEU A 489 -14.50 11.78 10.52
C LEU A 489 -13.74 13.07 10.20
N GLY A 490 -12.45 13.15 10.60
CA GLY A 490 -11.61 14.32 10.39
C GLY A 490 -11.97 15.50 11.29
N ASN A 491 -11.48 16.69 10.90
CA ASN A 491 -11.62 17.92 11.68
C ASN A 491 -12.78 18.83 11.22
N GLY A 492 -13.46 18.46 10.14
CA GLY A 492 -14.57 19.24 9.59
C GLY A 492 -15.91 19.04 10.29
N SER A 493 -16.95 19.62 9.67
CA SER A 493 -18.36 19.35 10.02
C SER A 493 -18.82 18.02 9.41
N LEU A 494 -19.84 17.42 10.03
CA LEU A 494 -20.49 16.21 9.56
C LEU A 494 -21.91 16.51 9.05
N ASN A 495 -22.19 16.13 7.81
CA ASN A 495 -23.52 16.21 7.20
C ASN A 495 -24.03 14.81 6.79
N LEU A 496 -25.00 14.28 7.52
CA LEU A 496 -25.74 13.07 7.15
C LEU A 496 -26.95 13.47 6.30
N ALA A 497 -26.79 13.55 4.98
CA ALA A 497 -27.87 14.01 4.09
C ALA A 497 -28.95 12.95 3.89
N GLY A 498 -28.55 11.70 3.61
CA GLY A 498 -29.48 10.59 3.37
C GLY A 498 -28.94 9.19 3.68
N GLY A 499 -27.63 9.03 3.89
CA GLY A 499 -27.03 7.74 4.22
C GLY A 499 -27.01 7.42 5.71
N GLN A 500 -26.21 6.40 6.05
CA GLN A 500 -26.04 5.92 7.42
C GLN A 500 -24.62 6.16 7.92
N LEU A 501 -24.49 6.73 9.12
CA LEU A 501 -23.25 6.67 9.90
C LEU A 501 -23.36 5.56 10.95
N THR A 502 -22.42 4.64 10.97
CA THR A 502 -22.27 3.63 12.03
C THR A 502 -21.08 3.97 12.91
N LEU A 503 -21.30 4.04 14.23
CA LEU A 503 -20.21 4.19 15.21
C LEU A 503 -19.81 2.81 15.74
N SER A 504 -18.65 2.33 15.30
CA SER A 504 -18.02 1.11 15.84
C SER A 504 -17.05 1.42 16.98
N ASN A 505 -16.56 2.67 17.05
CA ASN A 505 -15.81 3.16 18.21
C ASN A 505 -16.75 3.53 19.39
N LYS A 506 -16.23 3.47 20.62
CA LYS A 506 -16.95 3.92 21.83
C LYS A 506 -17.22 5.42 21.84
N SER A 507 -16.34 6.21 21.25
CA SER A 507 -16.52 7.66 21.19
C SER A 507 -15.99 8.19 19.88
N VAL A 508 -16.88 8.73 19.05
CA VAL A 508 -16.51 9.39 17.78
C VAL A 508 -16.71 10.89 17.93
N VAL A 509 -15.77 11.68 17.44
CA VAL A 509 -15.73 13.13 17.55
C VAL A 509 -16.07 13.77 16.20
N VAL A 510 -16.93 14.78 16.23
CA VAL A 510 -17.15 15.73 15.15
C VAL A 510 -16.65 17.08 15.65
N LYS A 511 -15.54 17.56 15.08
CA LYS A 511 -14.92 18.83 15.50
C LYS A 511 -15.71 20.05 15.02
N GLY A 512 -16.43 19.93 13.90
CA GLY A 512 -17.36 20.96 13.42
C GLY A 512 -18.78 20.79 13.96
N SER A 513 -19.75 21.23 13.15
CA SER A 513 -21.18 21.02 13.39
C SER A 513 -21.65 19.66 12.87
N TYR A 514 -22.78 19.20 13.38
CA TYR A 514 -23.46 17.98 12.95
C TYR A 514 -24.85 18.30 12.42
N THR A 515 -25.17 17.85 11.21
CA THR A 515 -26.54 17.91 10.67
C THR A 515 -26.97 16.52 10.22
N GLN A 516 -28.19 16.12 10.60
CA GLN A 516 -28.83 14.90 10.11
C GLN A 516 -30.14 15.23 9.38
N GLY A 517 -30.21 14.83 8.11
CA GLY A 517 -31.38 14.94 7.25
C GLY A 517 -32.49 13.95 7.61
N SER A 518 -33.67 14.16 7.05
CA SER A 518 -34.88 13.38 7.35
C SER A 518 -34.81 11.91 6.96
N GLN A 519 -34.02 11.56 5.93
CA GLN A 519 -33.84 10.18 5.47
C GLN A 519 -32.61 9.50 6.06
N ALA A 520 -31.74 10.25 6.74
CA ALA A 520 -30.47 9.73 7.22
C ALA A 520 -30.61 8.95 8.54
N THR A 521 -29.67 8.04 8.77
CA THR A 521 -29.62 7.20 9.97
C THR A 521 -28.30 7.35 10.74
N LEU A 522 -28.39 7.66 12.03
CA LEU A 522 -27.28 7.53 12.96
C LEU A 522 -27.40 6.20 13.71
N LYS A 523 -26.40 5.32 13.57
CA LYS A 523 -26.38 3.99 14.18
C LYS A 523 -25.21 3.88 15.16
N LEU A 524 -25.51 3.44 16.37
CA LEU A 524 -24.55 3.29 17.47
C LEU A 524 -24.78 1.99 18.25
N ASN A 525 -23.72 1.50 18.88
CA ASN A 525 -23.82 0.49 19.94
C ASN A 525 -24.22 1.17 21.27
N ALA A 526 -24.80 0.44 22.22
CA ALA A 526 -25.32 1.00 23.48
C ALA A 526 -24.36 1.92 24.27
N ASN A 527 -23.05 1.66 24.21
CA ASN A 527 -22.05 2.45 24.93
C ASN A 527 -21.24 3.39 24.01
N SER A 528 -21.68 3.55 22.76
CA SER A 528 -21.07 4.47 21.82
C SER A 528 -21.69 5.85 21.94
N LYS A 529 -20.89 6.89 21.75
CA LYS A 529 -21.31 8.29 21.81
C LYS A 529 -20.76 9.09 20.63
N LEU A 530 -21.61 9.93 20.05
CA LEU A 530 -21.19 10.99 19.13
C LEU A 530 -20.94 12.28 19.92
N SER A 531 -19.70 12.80 19.88
CA SER A 531 -19.32 14.05 20.54
C SER A 531 -19.12 15.14 19.50
N VAL A 532 -20.03 16.10 19.45
CA VAL A 532 -20.02 17.22 18.50
C VAL A 532 -19.49 18.47 19.23
N SER A 533 -18.45 19.10 18.72
CA SER A 533 -17.95 20.35 19.29
C SER A 533 -18.85 21.54 18.93
N GLY A 534 -19.40 21.55 17.71
CA GLY A 534 -20.34 22.57 17.24
C GLY A 534 -21.82 22.29 17.53
N HIS A 535 -22.67 22.90 16.73
CA HIS A 535 -24.12 22.74 16.77
C HIS A 535 -24.53 21.38 16.18
N ALA A 536 -25.41 20.66 16.87
CA ALA A 536 -26.04 19.44 16.38
C ALA A 536 -27.51 19.69 16.03
N LYS A 537 -27.85 19.60 14.74
CA LYS A 537 -29.22 19.63 14.22
C LYS A 537 -29.69 18.22 13.89
N LEU A 538 -30.65 17.72 14.65
CA LEU A 538 -31.16 16.36 14.55
C LEU A 538 -32.37 16.26 13.63
N GLY A 539 -32.45 15.13 12.93
CA GLY A 539 -33.56 14.71 12.07
C GLY A 539 -33.50 13.20 11.87
N GLY A 540 -34.34 12.65 11.00
CA GLY A 540 -34.26 11.26 10.56
C GLY A 540 -34.27 10.21 11.68
N LYS A 541 -33.53 9.12 11.48
CA LYS A 541 -33.56 7.93 12.33
C LYS A 541 -32.33 7.81 13.23
N VAL A 542 -32.52 7.36 14.46
CA VAL A 542 -31.44 6.84 15.31
C VAL A 542 -31.63 5.36 15.62
N VAL A 543 -30.55 4.58 15.57
CA VAL A 543 -30.55 3.15 15.90
C VAL A 543 -29.53 2.90 17.00
N VAL A 544 -29.98 2.34 18.12
CA VAL A 544 -29.10 1.90 19.20
C VAL A 544 -29.18 0.38 19.31
N LYS A 545 -28.10 -0.31 18.94
CA LYS A 545 -28.03 -1.77 19.02
C LYS A 545 -27.44 -2.23 20.36
N ASN A 546 -27.84 -3.44 20.76
CA ASN A 546 -27.37 -4.20 21.93
C ASN A 546 -27.68 -3.55 23.28
N ALA A 547 -28.68 -4.05 24.01
CA ALA A 547 -29.05 -3.51 25.34
C ALA A 547 -28.07 -3.89 26.47
N LYS A 548 -27.14 -4.82 26.21
CA LYS A 548 -26.34 -5.44 27.25
C LYS A 548 -25.39 -4.41 27.88
N GLY A 549 -25.54 -4.20 29.19
CA GLY A 549 -24.73 -3.28 29.97
C GLY A 549 -25.13 -1.80 29.84
N LEU A 550 -26.24 -1.49 29.17
CA LEU A 550 -26.75 -0.12 29.05
C LEU A 550 -27.32 0.37 30.39
N LYS A 551 -26.91 1.56 30.84
CA LYS A 551 -27.40 2.22 32.06
C LYS A 551 -28.37 3.36 31.70
N SER A 552 -29.38 3.59 32.53
CA SER A 552 -30.28 4.73 32.34
C SER A 552 -29.49 6.04 32.43
N GLY A 553 -29.74 6.97 31.51
CA GLY A 553 -29.05 8.27 31.44
C GLY A 553 -27.76 8.27 30.61
N VAL A 554 -27.42 7.18 29.92
CA VAL A 554 -26.26 7.14 29.00
C VAL A 554 -26.42 8.19 27.90
N VAL A 555 -25.38 9.01 27.73
CA VAL A 555 -25.31 10.03 26.69
C VAL A 555 -24.88 9.39 25.37
N ILE A 556 -25.77 9.39 24.38
CA ILE A 556 -25.49 8.88 23.03
C ILE A 556 -25.04 9.97 22.07
N LEU A 557 -25.40 11.24 22.35
CA LEU A 557 -24.95 12.40 21.61
C LEU A 557 -24.72 13.57 22.56
N LYS A 558 -23.57 14.22 22.45
CA LYS A 558 -23.21 15.45 23.17
C LYS A 558 -22.87 16.55 22.17
N SER A 559 -23.33 17.77 22.40
CA SER A 559 -23.05 18.94 21.55
C SER A 559 -22.93 20.24 22.37
N SER A 560 -22.35 21.30 21.78
CA SER A 560 -22.37 22.64 22.40
C SER A 560 -23.75 23.28 22.30
N LYS A 561 -24.51 22.98 21.24
CA LYS A 561 -25.92 23.36 21.07
C LYS A 561 -26.66 22.23 20.38
N LEU A 562 -27.85 21.91 20.87
CA LEU A 562 -28.75 20.93 20.25
C LEU A 562 -29.99 21.63 19.67
N SER A 563 -30.41 21.25 18.46
CA SER A 563 -31.73 21.57 17.91
C SER A 563 -32.34 20.38 17.16
N GLY A 564 -33.67 20.36 17.08
CA GLY A 564 -34.41 19.25 16.49
C GLY A 564 -34.46 18.01 17.39
N LYS A 565 -35.10 16.96 16.88
CA LYS A 565 -35.20 15.62 17.50
C LYS A 565 -35.08 14.57 16.40
N PHE A 566 -34.70 13.34 16.77
CA PHE A 566 -34.84 12.22 15.84
C PHE A 566 -36.32 11.96 15.58
N ALA A 567 -36.71 11.89 14.30
CA ALA A 567 -38.08 11.62 13.88
C ALA A 567 -38.46 10.15 14.12
N HIS A 568 -37.50 9.24 13.97
CA HIS A 568 -37.67 7.81 14.19
C HIS A 568 -36.56 7.25 15.07
N HIS A 569 -36.86 6.17 15.79
CA HIS A 569 -35.85 5.46 16.57
C HIS A 569 -36.03 3.95 16.50
N SER A 570 -34.93 3.22 16.64
CA SER A 570 -34.94 1.78 16.90
C SER A 570 -34.05 1.54 18.13
N LEU A 571 -34.68 1.37 19.27
CA LEU A 571 -34.05 1.28 20.58
C LEU A 571 -34.32 -0.11 21.19
N PRO A 572 -33.52 -0.55 22.18
CA PRO A 572 -33.88 -1.71 22.97
C PRO A 572 -35.26 -1.56 23.64
N LYS A 573 -35.97 -2.68 23.84
CA LYS A 573 -37.31 -2.68 24.44
C LYS A 573 -37.32 -1.99 25.82
N GLY A 574 -38.26 -1.07 26.02
CA GLY A 574 -38.41 -0.32 27.27
C GLY A 574 -37.37 0.78 27.44
N TRP A 575 -36.81 1.31 26.35
CA TRP A 575 -35.94 2.49 26.39
C TRP A 575 -36.49 3.60 25.50
N HIS A 576 -36.27 4.84 25.92
CA HIS A 576 -36.69 6.05 25.21
C HIS A 576 -35.59 7.13 25.25
N LEU A 577 -35.76 8.17 24.42
CA LEU A 577 -34.79 9.26 24.30
C LEU A 577 -35.24 10.48 25.10
N THR A 578 -34.33 11.05 25.87
CA THR A 578 -34.50 12.38 26.48
C THR A 578 -33.52 13.37 25.87
N TYR A 579 -34.00 14.60 25.72
CA TYR A 579 -33.28 15.68 25.04
C TYR A 579 -33.06 16.81 26.02
N THR A 580 -31.82 17.29 26.12
CA THR A 580 -31.48 18.52 26.85
C THR A 580 -30.80 19.51 25.90
N LYS A 581 -30.49 20.71 26.39
CA LYS A 581 -29.79 21.75 25.60
C LYS A 581 -28.49 21.26 24.94
N HIS A 582 -27.85 20.24 25.52
CA HIS A 582 -26.53 19.77 25.11
C HIS A 582 -26.44 18.26 24.86
N ASN A 583 -27.44 17.47 25.25
CA ASN A 583 -27.33 16.01 25.21
C ASN A 583 -28.59 15.35 24.66
N VAL A 584 -28.38 14.21 23.99
CA VAL A 584 -29.39 13.17 23.84
C VAL A 584 -28.99 12.00 24.72
N LYS A 585 -29.90 11.58 25.60
CA LYS A 585 -29.69 10.47 26.53
C LYS A 585 -30.67 9.35 26.26
N LEU A 586 -30.20 8.13 26.51
CA LEU A 586 -31.02 6.92 26.52
C LEU A 586 -31.43 6.62 27.96
N VAL A 587 -32.73 6.53 28.21
CA VAL A 587 -33.32 6.30 29.53
C VAL A 587 -34.30 5.13 29.45
N LYS A 588 -34.41 4.37 30.55
CA LYS A 588 -35.29 3.21 30.63
C LYS A 588 -36.69 3.66 31.03
#